data_AF-A0A2C8YCH4-F1
#
_entry.id   AF-A0A2C8YCH4-F1
#
_cell.length_a   1.000
_cell.length_b   1.000
_cell.length_c   1.000
_cell.angle_alpha   90.00
_cell.angle_beta   90.00
_cell.angle_gamma   90.00
#
_symmetry.space_group_name_H-M   'P 1'
#
loop_
_entity.id
_entity.type
_entity.pdbx_description
1 polymer ?
#
loop_
_entity_poly.entity_id
_entity_poly.type
_entity_poly.pdbx_seq_one_letter_code
_entity_poly.pdbx_strand_id
1 'polypeptide(L)' 'MNGTKKVEDILSDVRIPFSAVPDPYRNAPPCKLNLLELARYADRNGKDISSLSQEEIAQFKI' A
#
# COMPACT_ATOMS: atom_id res chain seq x y z
N MET A 1 24.74 -32.71 -30.82
CA MET A 1 23.52 -33.11 -30.09
C MET A 1 22.95 -31.86 -29.44
N ASN A 2 21.93 -31.24 -30.05
CA ASN A 2 21.31 -30.03 -29.50
C ASN A 2 20.06 -30.45 -28.72
N GLY A 3 20.22 -30.67 -27.42
CA GLY A 3 19.11 -30.88 -26.51
C GLY A 3 18.40 -29.55 -26.27
N THR A 4 17.20 -29.39 -26.79
CA THR A 4 16.30 -28.32 -26.37
C THR A 4 15.96 -28.56 -24.90
N LYS A 5 16.38 -27.64 -24.02
CA LYS A 5 16.01 -27.69 -22.60
C LYS A 5 14.48 -27.68 -22.48
N LYS A 6 13.92 -28.53 -21.62
CA LYS A 6 12.48 -28.56 -21.35
C LYS A 6 12.04 -27.21 -20.79
N VAL A 7 10.84 -26.77 -21.12
CA VAL A 7 10.26 -25.50 -20.65
C VAL A 7 10.20 -25.44 -19.11
N GLU A 8 10.04 -26.61 -18.48
CA GLU A 8 10.09 -26.80 -17.02
C GLU A 8 11.42 -26.35 -16.39
N ASP A 9 12.55 -26.63 -17.05
CA ASP A 9 13.88 -26.19 -16.58
C ASP A 9 14.05 -24.68 -16.71
N ILE A 10 13.52 -24.08 -17.80
CA ILE A 10 13.57 -22.62 -18.03
C ILE A 10 12.77 -21.87 -16.95
N LEU A 11 11.64 -22.43 -16.51
CA LEU A 11 10.81 -21.85 -15.46
C LEU A 11 11.40 -22.01 -14.05
N SER A 12 12.26 -23.01 -13.84
CA SER A 12 12.92 -23.26 -12.55
C SER A 12 14.02 -22.24 -12.21
N ASP A 13 14.73 -21.72 -13.23
CA ASP A 13 15.73 -20.65 -13.09
C ASP A 13 15.09 -19.27 -12.84
N VAL A 14 13.81 -19.11 -13.18
CA VAL A 14 13.02 -17.91 -12.90
C VAL A 14 12.23 -18.12 -11.61
N ARG A 15 12.93 -18.52 -10.53
CA ARG A 15 12.46 -18.25 -9.18
C ARG A 15 12.53 -16.74 -8.96
N ILE A 16 11.56 -16.00 -9.50
CA ILE A 16 11.26 -14.65 -9.05
C ILE A 16 11.00 -14.81 -7.56
N PRO A 17 11.85 -14.28 -6.66
CA PRO A 17 11.58 -14.35 -5.24
C PRO A 17 10.23 -13.68 -5.05
N PHE A 18 9.26 -14.46 -4.59
CA PHE A 18 7.91 -14.00 -4.33
C PHE A 18 8.03 -12.75 -3.46
N SER A 19 7.76 -11.61 -4.10
CA SER A 19 7.59 -10.27 -3.55
C SER A 19 7.57 -10.30 -2.02
N ALA A 20 8.70 -9.94 -1.41
CA ALA A 20 8.74 -9.73 0.04
C ALA A 20 7.53 -8.86 0.40
N VAL A 21 6.63 -9.38 1.23
CA VAL A 21 5.48 -8.60 1.72
C VAL A 21 6.09 -7.31 2.26
N PRO A 22 5.77 -6.15 1.67
CA PRO A 22 6.42 -4.92 2.05
C PRO A 22 6.17 -4.72 3.53
N ASP A 23 7.26 -4.64 4.31
CA ASP A 23 7.18 -4.31 5.71
C ASP A 23 6.44 -2.97 5.83
N PRO A 24 5.22 -2.94 6.39
CA PRO A 24 4.35 -1.78 6.35
C PRO A 24 4.90 -0.60 7.17
N TYR A 25 5.91 -0.82 8.01
CA TYR A 25 6.59 0.22 8.77
C TYR A 25 7.85 0.75 8.08
N ARG A 26 8.48 -0.05 7.20
CA ARG A 26 9.66 0.36 6.42
C ARG A 26 9.32 0.89 5.03
N ASN A 27 8.34 0.28 4.38
CA ASN A 27 7.91 0.57 3.01
C ASN A 27 6.43 0.96 2.99
N ALA A 28 6.03 1.80 3.96
CA ALA A 28 4.67 2.33 3.98
C ALA A 28 4.39 3.07 2.67
N PRO A 29 3.26 2.80 1.99
CA PRO A 29 2.89 3.57 0.82
C PRO A 29 2.74 5.06 1.20
N PRO A 30 3.06 5.99 0.29
CA PRO A 30 2.93 7.41 0.56
C PRO A 30 1.47 7.74 0.89
N CYS A 31 1.25 8.31 2.07
CA CYS A 31 -0.07 8.77 2.46
C CYS A 31 -0.34 10.13 1.79
N LYS A 32 -1.43 10.23 1.02
CA LYS A 32 -1.84 11.47 0.35
C LYS A 32 -2.65 12.40 1.26
N LEU A 33 -2.76 12.08 2.54
CA LEU A 33 -3.59 12.78 3.52
C LEU A 33 -2.77 13.12 4.75
N ASN A 34 -3.03 14.28 5.33
CA ASN A 34 -2.54 14.62 6.65
C ASN A 34 -3.43 13.96 7.72
N LEU A 35 -3.10 12.72 8.07
CA LEU A 35 -3.88 11.92 9.03
C LEU A 35 -3.95 12.55 10.43
N LEU A 36 -2.90 13.29 10.84
CA LEU A 36 -2.87 13.94 12.15
C LEU A 36 -3.91 15.06 12.24
N GLU A 37 -3.95 15.93 11.23
CA GLU A 37 -4.92 17.03 11.19
C GLU A 37 -6.34 16.53 10.97
N LEU A 38 -6.52 15.46 10.17
CA LEU A 38 -7.80 14.78 10.02
C LEU A 38 -8.31 14.22 11.36
N ALA A 39 -7.45 13.59 12.15
CA ALA A 39 -7.82 13.06 13.47
C ALA A 39 -8.22 14.18 14.44
N ARG A 40 -7.46 15.28 14.48
CA ARG A 40 -7.79 16.47 15.28
C ARG A 40 -9.08 17.12 14.84
N TYR A 41 -9.39 17.11 13.54
CA TYR A 41 -10.66 17.59 13.02
C TYR A 41 -11.83 16.72 13.49
N ALA A 42 -11.71 15.40 13.38
CA ALA A 42 -12.75 14.46 13.82
C ALA A 42 -13.07 14.64 15.31
N ASP A 43 -12.04 14.67 16.16
CA ASP A 43 -12.15 14.86 17.61
C ASP A 43 -12.83 16.19 17.98
N ARG A 44 -12.40 17.30 17.36
CA ARG A 44 -13.02 18.63 17.58
C ARG A 44 -14.49 18.71 17.19
N ASN A 45 -14.91 17.91 16.20
CA ASN A 45 -16.30 17.87 15.75
C ASN A 45 -17.11 16.76 16.42
N GLY A 46 -16.52 16.01 17.37
CA GLY A 46 -17.18 14.89 18.05
C GLY A 46 -17.60 13.76 17.09
N LYS A 47 -16.86 13.57 16.00
CA LYS A 47 -17.11 12.54 14.99
C LYS A 47 -16.05 11.45 15.05
N ASP A 48 -16.45 10.22 14.78
CA ASP A 48 -15.49 9.16 14.49
C ASP A 48 -14.82 9.43 13.13
N ILE A 49 -13.52 9.15 13.00
CA ILE A 49 -12.78 9.30 11.73
C ILE A 49 -13.45 8.53 10.60
N SER A 50 -14.01 7.35 10.88
CA SER A 50 -14.71 6.52 9.90
C SER A 50 -16.07 7.10 9.45
N SER A 51 -16.57 8.12 10.14
CA SER A 51 -17.85 8.79 9.84
C SER A 51 -17.70 10.09 9.05
N LEU A 52 -16.47 10.48 8.71
CA LEU A 52 -16.21 11.70 7.94
C LEU A 52 -16.65 11.57 6.49
N SER A 53 -17.22 12.64 5.95
CA SER A 53 -17.62 12.71 4.54
C SER A 53 -16.39 12.85 3.62
N GLN A 54 -16.57 12.57 2.32
CA GLN A 54 -15.49 12.73 1.35
C GLN A 54 -15.04 14.18 1.22
N GLU A 55 -15.97 15.13 1.37
CA GLU A 55 -15.70 16.57 1.34
C GLU A 55 -14.88 17.02 2.54
N GLU A 56 -15.16 16.47 3.73
CA GLU A 56 -14.38 16.72 4.94
C GLU A 56 -12.95 16.17 4.78
N ILE A 57 -12.82 14.93 4.30
CA ILE A 57 -11.51 14.29 4.09
C ILE A 57 -10.68 15.01 3.02
N ALA A 58 -11.33 15.51 1.96
CA ALA A 58 -10.64 16.15 0.84
C ALA A 58 -9.85 17.41 1.24
N GLN A 59 -10.21 18.07 2.34
CA GLN A 59 -9.54 19.27 2.86
C GLN A 59 -8.11 18.97 3.37
N PHE A 60 -7.79 17.71 3.63
CA PHE A 60 -6.52 17.29 4.26
C PHE A 60 -5.56 16.61 3.27
N LYS A 61 -5.78 16.76 1.95
CA LYS A 61 -4.87 16.22 0.93
C LYS A 61 -3.52 16.96 0.95
N ILE A 62 -2.43 16.21 0.78
CA ILE A 62 -1.04 16.69 0.64
C ILE A 62 -0.59 16.52 -0.81
#